data_AF-A0A926M1I7-F1
#
_entry.id   AF-A0A926M1I7-F1
#
_cell.length_a   1.000
_cell.length_b   1.000
_cell.length_c   1.000
_cell.angle_alpha   90.00
_cell.angle_beta   90.00
_cell.angle_gamma   90.00
#
_symmetry.space_group_name_H-M   'P 1'
#
loop_
_entity.id
_entity.type
_entity.pdbx_description
1 polymer ?
#
loop_
_entity_poly.entity_id
_entity_poly.type
_entity_poly.pdbx_seq_one_letter_code
_entity_poly.pdbx_strand_id
1 'polypeptide(L)'
;MIKNILIILIIFLNASCSFNKVVKHHGIHFLEKKQKNLKIYETNRNDTKILLGSPSTIGTFDNDIWIYIERKTTVSELRTLGRKKLLINNALVLEFDNRGLLVKKDFYNKDQMNKLKFSDKETKVLDKKKGFVSSVLTTLRQKINDPLGKRKAR
;
A
#
# COMPACT_ATOMS: atom_id res chain seq x y z
N MET A 1 -37.04 -42.48 5.41
CA MET A 1 -37.54 -41.08 5.25
C MET A 1 -36.80 -40.08 6.13
N ILE A 2 -36.66 -40.31 7.44
CA ILE A 2 -35.98 -39.37 8.39
C ILE A 2 -34.55 -38.99 7.97
N LYS A 3 -33.78 -39.94 7.44
CA LYS A 3 -32.40 -39.69 6.95
C LYS A 3 -32.35 -38.66 5.81
N ASN A 4 -33.33 -38.65 4.91
CA ASN A 4 -33.36 -37.71 3.78
C ASN A 4 -33.78 -36.31 4.24
N ILE A 5 -34.67 -36.21 5.23
CA ILE A 5 -35.08 -34.94 5.85
C ILE A 5 -33.89 -34.30 6.60
N LEU A 6 -33.07 -35.10 7.28
CA LEU A 6 -31.89 -34.63 8.00
C LEU A 6 -30.81 -34.03 7.07
N ILE A 7 -30.60 -34.64 5.89
CA ILE A 7 -29.66 -34.15 4.87
C ILE A 7 -30.11 -32.81 4.30
N ILE A 8 -31.42 -32.66 4.03
CA ILE A 8 -31.99 -31.41 3.51
C ILE A 8 -31.82 -30.28 4.54
N LEU A 9 -32.05 -30.55 5.82
CA LEU A 9 -31.86 -29.58 6.90
C LEU A 9 -30.40 -29.09 7.00
N ILE A 10 -29.42 -29.99 6.84
CA ILE A 10 -27.99 -29.64 6.82
C ILE A 10 -27.63 -28.73 5.64
N ILE A 11 -28.23 -28.94 4.46
CA ILE A 11 -27.97 -28.09 3.29
C ILE A 11 -28.53 -26.67 3.50
N PHE A 12 -29.75 -26.55 4.05
CA PHE A 12 -30.37 -25.24 4.33
C PHE A 12 -29.60 -24.42 5.38
N LEU A 13 -29.02 -25.07 6.40
CA LEU A 13 -28.21 -24.40 7.42
C LEU A 13 -26.89 -23.82 6.89
N ASN A 14 -26.38 -24.34 5.76
CA ASN A 14 -25.13 -23.88 5.15
C ASN A 14 -25.33 -22.87 4.01
N ALA A 15 -26.57 -22.50 3.68
CA ALA A 15 -26.86 -21.52 2.61
C ALA A 15 -26.39 -20.09 2.93
N SER A 16 -26.15 -19.77 4.21
CA SER A 16 -25.80 -18.43 4.69
C SER A 16 -24.29 -18.11 4.63
N CYS A 17 -23.44 -19.11 4.38
CA CYS A 17 -21.99 -18.90 4.32
C CYS A 17 -21.57 -18.35 2.94
N SER A 18 -21.11 -17.10 2.91
CA SER A 18 -20.55 -16.54 1.67
C SER A 18 -19.11 -17.06 1.44
N PHE A 19 -18.82 -17.58 0.25
CA PHE A 19 -17.47 -18.01 -0.17
C PHE A 19 -16.56 -16.86 -0.59
N ASN A 20 -16.73 -15.67 0.01
CA ASN A 20 -15.93 -14.50 -0.32
C ASN A 20 -14.46 -14.69 0.08
N LYS A 21 -13.55 -14.34 -0.83
CA LYS A 21 -12.11 -14.39 -0.55
C LYS A 21 -11.76 -13.36 0.52
N VAL A 22 -11.01 -13.79 1.54
CA VAL A 22 -10.53 -12.89 2.59
C VAL A 22 -9.52 -11.90 2.00
N VAL A 23 -9.76 -10.60 2.20
CA VAL A 23 -8.85 -9.52 1.80
C VAL A 23 -8.34 -8.80 3.04
N LYS A 24 -7.03 -8.87 3.29
CA LYS A 24 -6.35 -8.12 4.34
C LYS A 24 -5.88 -6.78 3.80
N HIS A 25 -6.32 -5.70 4.44
CA HIS A 25 -5.96 -4.33 4.12
C HIS A 25 -4.96 -3.79 5.15
N HIS A 26 -4.00 -3.00 4.71
CA HIS A 26 -3.06 -2.26 5.55
C HIS A 26 -2.85 -0.85 4.99
N GLY A 27 -2.84 0.14 5.89
CA GLY A 27 -2.64 1.55 5.54
C GLY A 27 -3.95 2.23 5.13
N ILE A 28 -3.88 3.19 4.21
CA ILE A 28 -5.05 4.02 3.87
C ILE A 28 -5.97 3.32 2.89
N HIS A 29 -7.26 3.33 3.20
CA HIS A 29 -8.28 2.83 2.29
C HIS A 29 -8.48 3.76 1.10
N PHE A 30 -8.46 3.18 -0.11
CA PHE A 30 -8.76 3.87 -1.37
C PHE A 30 -7.81 5.04 -1.65
N LEU A 31 -6.52 4.85 -1.38
CA LEU A 31 -5.51 5.90 -1.50
C LEU A 31 -5.47 6.50 -2.92
N GLU A 32 -5.65 5.67 -3.94
CA GLU A 32 -5.72 6.09 -5.35
C GLU A 32 -6.86 7.07 -5.63
N LYS A 33 -8.02 6.88 -4.99
CA LYS A 33 -9.18 7.77 -5.16
C LYS A 33 -8.99 9.04 -4.35
N LYS A 34 -8.60 8.91 -3.08
CA LYS A 34 -8.43 10.04 -2.18
C LYS A 34 -7.35 11.01 -2.66
N GLN A 35 -6.21 10.51 -3.13
CA GLN A 35 -5.12 11.39 -3.60
C GLN A 35 -5.52 12.32 -4.76
N LYS A 36 -6.54 11.94 -5.56
CA LYS A 36 -7.03 12.78 -6.67
C LYS A 36 -7.62 14.09 -6.18
N ASN A 37 -8.14 14.13 -4.95
CA ASN A 37 -8.70 15.34 -4.34
C ASN A 37 -7.61 16.28 -3.80
N LEU A 38 -6.36 15.81 -3.66
CA LEU A 38 -5.23 16.65 -3.27
C LEU A 38 -4.71 17.41 -4.49
N LYS A 39 -4.69 18.73 -4.40
CA LYS A 39 -4.23 19.63 -5.46
C LYS A 39 -2.97 20.36 -5.03
N ILE A 40 -2.00 20.38 -5.94
CA ILE A 40 -0.72 21.07 -5.75
C ILE A 40 -1.00 22.58 -5.66
N TYR A 41 -0.33 23.27 -4.76
CA TYR A 41 -0.48 24.71 -4.45
C TYR A 41 -1.85 25.16 -3.93
N GLU A 42 -2.78 24.23 -3.67
CA GLU A 42 -4.07 24.54 -3.04
C GLU A 42 -4.22 23.83 -1.69
N THR A 43 -3.93 22.52 -1.64
CA THR A 43 -4.16 21.72 -0.45
C THR A 43 -3.06 21.91 0.59
N ASN A 44 -3.44 22.13 1.85
CA ASN A 44 -2.48 22.25 2.95
C ASN A 44 -2.36 20.94 3.78
N ARG A 45 -1.44 20.93 4.76
CA ARG A 45 -1.21 19.79 5.67
C ARG A 45 -2.46 19.37 6.45
N ASN A 46 -3.29 20.31 6.89
CA ASN A 46 -4.50 20.01 7.66
C ASN A 46 -5.58 19.40 6.77
N ASP A 47 -5.80 19.95 5.58
CA ASP A 47 -6.73 19.39 4.59
C ASP A 47 -6.32 17.95 4.23
N THR A 48 -5.02 17.72 4.07
CA THR A 48 -4.45 16.40 3.79
C THR A 48 -4.74 15.43 4.94
N LYS A 49 -4.55 15.85 6.20
CA LYS A 49 -4.88 15.05 7.39
C LYS A 49 -6.37 14.74 7.48
N ILE A 50 -7.24 15.70 7.16
CA ILE A 50 -8.69 15.48 7.16
C ILE A 50 -9.08 14.42 6.12
N LEU A 51 -8.47 14.47 4.94
CA LEU A 51 -8.80 13.57 3.84
C LEU A 51 -8.20 12.14 4.01
N LEU A 52 -6.92 12.09 4.35
CA LEU A 52 -6.11 10.87 4.37
C LEU A 52 -5.86 10.30 5.76
N GLY A 53 -5.96 11.11 6.81
CA GLY A 53 -5.53 10.78 8.16
C GLY A 53 -4.03 11.00 8.37
N SER A 54 -3.49 10.34 9.40
CA SER A 54 -2.06 10.41 9.71
C SER A 54 -1.20 9.76 8.62
N PRO A 55 -0.05 10.35 8.28
CA PRO A 55 0.91 9.74 7.37
C PRO A 55 1.44 8.43 7.93
N SER A 56 1.74 7.49 7.03
CA SER A 56 2.35 6.21 7.40
C SER A 56 3.81 6.40 7.82
N THR A 57 4.50 7.37 7.23
CA THR A 57 5.85 7.78 7.62
C THR A 57 6.05 9.26 7.29
N ILE A 58 6.87 9.94 8.09
CA ILE A 58 7.28 11.34 7.90
C ILE A 58 8.78 11.36 7.63
N GLY A 59 9.24 12.31 6.82
CA GLY A 59 10.66 12.55 6.56
C GLY A 59 11.49 12.64 7.84
N THR A 60 12.60 11.90 7.91
CA THR A 60 13.43 11.81 9.12
C THR A 60 14.21 13.10 9.41
N PHE A 61 14.49 13.92 8.40
CA PHE A 61 15.36 15.09 8.52
C PHE A 61 14.59 16.40 8.33
N ASP A 62 13.71 16.44 7.33
CA ASP A 62 12.79 17.54 7.09
C ASP A 62 11.36 16.97 7.21
N ASN A 63 10.56 17.50 8.15
CA ASN A 63 9.18 17.08 8.41
C ASN A 63 8.20 17.54 7.31
N ASP A 64 8.70 17.73 6.10
CA ASP A 64 7.98 18.25 4.94
C ASP A 64 7.56 17.16 3.96
N ILE A 65 8.15 15.97 4.05
CA ILE A 65 7.76 14.81 3.24
C ILE A 65 6.84 13.89 4.05
N TRP A 66 5.64 13.64 3.53
CA TRP A 66 4.71 12.66 4.07
C TRP A 66 4.53 11.51 3.10
N ILE A 67 4.65 10.28 3.62
CA ILE A 67 4.46 9.06 2.86
C ILE A 67 3.24 8.32 3.39
N TYR A 68 2.36 7.98 2.46
CA TYR A 68 1.16 7.21 2.70
C TYR A 68 1.21 5.91 1.92
N ILE A 69 0.85 4.79 2.56
CA ILE A 69 0.87 3.48 1.91
C ILE A 69 -0.51 2.83 1.94
N GLU A 70 -0.84 2.08 0.90
CA GLU A 70 -2.01 1.19 0.85
C GLU A 70 -1.58 -0.18 0.34
N ARG A 71 -1.80 -1.23 1.13
CA ARG A 71 -1.50 -2.60 0.72
C ARG A 71 -2.72 -3.49 0.92
N LYS A 72 -3.12 -4.21 -0.12
CA LYS A 72 -4.17 -5.24 -0.04
C LYS A 72 -3.60 -6.59 -0.44
N THR A 73 -3.83 -7.60 0.40
CA THR A 73 -3.43 -8.98 0.15
C THR A 73 -4.61 -9.91 0.30
N THR A 74 -4.62 -10.99 -0.46
CA THR A 74 -5.63 -12.04 -0.36
C THR A 74 -4.97 -13.41 -0.34
N VAL A 75 -5.75 -14.44 -0.02
CA VAL A 75 -5.32 -15.83 -0.04
C VAL A 75 -5.71 -16.42 -1.40
N SER A 76 -4.77 -17.09 -2.06
CA SER A 76 -5.01 -17.75 -3.34
C SER A 76 -5.76 -19.07 -3.16
N GLU A 77 -6.16 -19.69 -4.27
CA GLU A 77 -6.96 -20.91 -4.27
C GLU A 77 -6.25 -22.10 -3.64
N LEU A 78 -7.04 -23.10 -3.23
CA LEU A 78 -6.58 -24.36 -2.64
C LEU A 78 -5.51 -25.06 -3.48
N ARG A 79 -5.63 -25.03 -4.82
CA ARG A 79 -4.63 -25.60 -5.76
C ARG A 79 -3.22 -25.04 -5.54
N THR A 80 -3.12 -23.79 -5.07
CA THR A 80 -1.84 -23.12 -4.78
C THR A 80 -1.45 -23.18 -3.30
N LEU A 81 -2.13 -24.01 -2.51
CA LEU A 81 -1.99 -24.12 -1.05
C LEU A 81 -2.12 -22.78 -0.31
N GLY A 82 -3.09 -21.94 -0.70
CA GLY A 82 -3.41 -20.72 0.05
C GLY A 82 -2.27 -19.70 0.12
N ARG A 83 -1.40 -19.64 -0.90
CA ARG A 83 -0.34 -18.62 -0.99
C ARG A 83 -0.92 -17.20 -0.91
N LYS A 84 -0.18 -16.29 -0.28
CA LYS A 84 -0.57 -14.88 -0.23
C LYS A 84 -0.40 -14.24 -1.62
N LYS A 85 -1.45 -13.62 -2.14
CA LYS A 85 -1.45 -12.83 -3.38
C LYS A 85 -1.55 -11.34 -3.06
N LEU A 86 -0.66 -10.54 -3.63
CA LEU A 86 -0.72 -9.08 -3.55
C LEU A 86 -1.72 -8.53 -4.57
N LEU A 87 -2.72 -7.79 -4.11
CA LEU A 87 -3.72 -7.15 -4.96
C LEU A 87 -3.33 -5.71 -5.28
N ILE A 88 -3.04 -4.94 -4.24
CA ILE A 88 -2.72 -3.51 -4.30
C ILE A 88 -1.48 -3.25 -3.46
N ASN A 89 -0.59 -2.40 -3.97
CA ASN A 89 0.53 -1.82 -3.23
C ASN A 89 0.76 -0.42 -3.78
N ASN A 90 0.16 0.57 -3.14
CA ASN A 90 0.25 1.96 -3.53
C ASN A 90 1.10 2.72 -2.51
N ALA A 91 1.89 3.66 -2.99
CA ALA A 91 2.62 4.63 -2.18
C ALA A 91 2.36 6.03 -2.73
N LEU A 92 1.98 6.96 -1.85
CA LEU A 92 1.80 8.37 -2.16
C LEU A 92 2.83 9.15 -1.37
N VAL A 93 3.66 9.92 -2.08
CA VAL A 93 4.67 10.81 -1.51
C VAL A 93 4.19 12.24 -1.73
N LEU A 94 4.01 12.97 -0.63
CA LEU A 94 3.63 14.37 -0.61
C LEU A 94 4.80 15.17 -0.05
N GLU A 95 5.13 16.28 -0.71
CA GLU A 95 6.09 17.27 -0.19
C GLU A 95 5.34 18.58 0.05
N PHE A 96 5.52 19.15 1.23
CA PHE A 96 4.95 20.43 1.63
C PHE A 96 6.03 21.49 1.69
N ASP A 97 5.69 22.75 1.44
CA ASP A 97 6.61 23.85 1.74
C ASP A 97 6.66 24.16 3.26
N ASN A 98 7.46 25.17 3.59
CA ASN A 98 7.61 25.67 4.96
C ASN A 98 6.33 26.30 5.52
N ARG A 99 5.37 26.68 4.66
CA ARG A 99 4.06 27.22 5.04
C ARG A 99 3.00 26.11 5.19
N GLY A 100 3.35 24.87 4.84
CA GLY A 100 2.46 23.72 4.92
C GLY A 100 1.57 23.52 3.70
N LEU A 101 1.90 24.14 2.55
CA LEU A 101 1.19 23.97 1.28
C LEU A 101 1.79 22.83 0.47
N LEU A 102 0.96 22.01 -0.17
CA LEU A 102 1.40 20.88 -0.99
C LEU A 102 2.13 21.35 -2.25
N VAL A 103 3.43 21.08 -2.37
CA VAL A 103 4.26 21.48 -3.53
C VAL A 103 4.57 20.33 -4.48
N LYS A 104 4.56 19.09 -3.99
CA LYS A 104 4.81 17.91 -4.84
C LYS A 104 3.91 16.75 -4.44
N LYS A 105 3.44 16.00 -5.45
CA LYS A 105 2.61 14.81 -5.29
C LYS A 105 3.05 13.72 -6.26
N ASP A 106 3.70 12.69 -5.75
CA ASP A 106 4.10 11.51 -6.51
C ASP A 106 3.30 10.28 -6.05
N PHE A 107 2.66 9.58 -6.97
CA PHE A 107 1.90 8.36 -6.69
C PHE A 107 2.50 7.17 -7.44
N TYR A 108 2.77 6.09 -6.71
CA TYR A 108 3.36 4.86 -7.22
C TYR A 108 2.41 3.70 -6.95
N ASN A 109 2.00 2.99 -8.00
CA ASN A 109 1.29 1.73 -7.89
C ASN A 109 2.25 0.53 -7.93
N LYS A 110 1.73 -0.68 -7.72
CA LYS A 110 2.52 -1.93 -7.71
C LYS A 110 3.32 -2.15 -9.00
N ASP A 111 2.79 -1.72 -10.14
CA ASP A 111 3.39 -1.96 -11.45
C ASP A 111 4.54 -0.98 -11.70
N GLN A 112 4.38 0.28 -11.29
CA GLN A 112 5.45 1.28 -11.31
C GLN A 112 6.59 0.91 -10.35
N MET A 113 6.28 0.38 -9.17
CA MET A 113 7.31 -0.04 -8.21
C MET A 113 8.21 -1.16 -8.74
N ASN A 114 7.65 -2.09 -9.51
CA ASN A 114 8.42 -3.15 -10.17
C ASN A 114 9.35 -2.61 -11.27
N LYS A 115 8.98 -1.48 -11.89
CA LYS A 115 9.73 -0.83 -13.00
C LYS A 115 10.78 0.19 -12.54
N LEU A 116 10.78 0.61 -11.27
CA LEU A 116 11.78 1.53 -10.74
C LEU A 116 13.19 0.96 -10.98
N LYS A 117 13.98 1.59 -11.85
CA LYS A 117 15.40 1.26 -11.99
C LYS A 117 16.15 1.99 -10.88
N PHE A 118 17.07 1.30 -10.23
CA PHE A 118 18.01 1.98 -9.35
C PHE A 118 18.85 2.92 -10.20
N SER A 119 19.06 4.14 -9.72
CA SER A 119 19.92 5.10 -10.42
C SER A 119 21.36 4.62 -10.30
N ASP A 120 22.05 4.45 -11.44
CA ASP A 120 23.48 4.14 -11.48
C ASP A 120 24.35 5.35 -11.09
N LYS A 121 23.75 6.55 -10.97
CA LYS A 121 24.46 7.76 -10.52
C LYS A 121 24.78 7.65 -9.03
N GLU A 122 26.06 7.79 -8.69
CA GLU A 122 26.49 7.98 -7.31
C GLU A 122 25.84 9.23 -6.72
N THR A 123 25.16 9.05 -5.59
CA THR A 123 24.48 10.15 -4.90
C THR A 123 25.54 11.06 -4.28
N LYS A 124 25.67 12.31 -4.74
CA LYS A 124 26.40 13.32 -3.96
C LYS A 124 25.67 13.44 -2.62
N VAL A 125 26.42 13.41 -1.51
CA VAL A 125 25.99 13.34 -0.09
C VAL A 125 24.89 14.36 0.32
N LEU A 126 24.55 15.32 -0.55
CA LEU A 126 23.69 16.45 -0.28
C LEU A 126 22.18 16.18 -0.42
N ASP A 127 21.73 15.20 -1.23
CA ASP A 127 20.29 15.00 -1.53
C ASP A 127 19.57 14.08 -0.51
N LYS A 128 19.54 14.47 0.77
CA LYS A 128 18.96 13.68 1.90
C LYS A 128 17.48 13.30 1.68
N LYS A 129 16.66 14.20 1.14
CA LYS A 129 15.24 13.98 0.84
C LYS A 129 15.01 12.84 -0.15
N LYS A 130 15.78 12.83 -1.25
CA LYS A 130 15.71 11.77 -2.26
C LYS A 130 16.18 10.44 -1.68
N GLY A 131 17.21 10.46 -0.83
CA GLY A 131 17.67 9.28 -0.10
C GLY A 131 16.57 8.67 0.77
N PHE A 132 15.84 9.49 1.53
CA PHE A 132 14.71 9.03 2.35
C PHE A 132 13.56 8.44 1.50
N VAL A 133 13.11 9.15 0.46
CA VAL A 133 12.03 8.62 -0.41
C VAL A 133 12.48 7.32 -1.09
N SER A 134 13.72 7.27 -1.58
CA SER A 134 14.30 6.09 -2.21
C SER A 134 14.38 4.90 -1.25
N SER A 135 14.81 5.11 0.00
CA SER A 135 14.89 4.03 0.99
C SER A 135 13.51 3.46 1.30
N VAL A 136 12.50 4.31 1.49
CA VAL A 136 11.12 3.85 1.73
C VAL A 136 10.55 3.11 0.52
N LEU A 137 10.71 3.63 -0.70
CA LEU A 137 10.23 2.93 -1.91
C LEU A 137 10.96 1.60 -2.13
N THR A 138 12.26 1.54 -1.83
CA THR A 138 13.06 0.32 -1.94
C THR A 138 12.60 -0.74 -0.95
N THR A 139 12.33 -0.38 0.30
CA THR A 139 11.79 -1.32 1.29
C THR A 139 10.40 -1.84 0.90
N LEU A 140 9.53 -0.99 0.37
CA LEU A 140 8.22 -1.39 -0.14
C LEU A 140 8.35 -2.39 -1.30
N ARG A 141 9.22 -2.12 -2.26
CA ARG A 141 9.53 -3.04 -3.38
C ARG A 141 10.13 -4.34 -2.88
N GLN A 142 11.08 -4.31 -1.96
CA GLN A 142 11.67 -5.51 -1.39
C GLN A 142 10.60 -6.38 -0.72
N LYS A 143 9.64 -5.78 -0.01
CA LYS A 143 8.51 -6.49 0.61
C LYS A 143 7.48 -7.01 -0.41
N ILE A 144 7.50 -6.56 -1.66
CA ILE A 144 6.74 -7.17 -2.76
C ILE A 144 7.48 -8.43 -3.23
N ASN A 145 8.80 -8.32 -3.45
CA ASN A 145 9.63 -9.40 -3.99
C ASN A 145 9.89 -10.53 -2.99
N ASP A 146 10.20 -10.19 -1.75
CA ASP A 146 10.44 -11.11 -0.65
C ASP A 146 9.64 -10.69 0.60
N PRO A 147 8.35 -11.02 0.66
CA PRO A 147 7.50 -10.63 1.77
C PRO A 147 7.86 -11.33 3.10
N LEU A 148 8.67 -12.40 3.07
CA LEU A 148 9.09 -13.14 4.26
C LEU A 148 10.54 -12.85 4.68
N GLY A 149 11.31 -12.12 3.87
CA GLY A 149 12.74 -11.84 4.12
C GLY A 149 13.63 -13.07 4.11
N LYS A 150 13.18 -14.17 3.47
CA LYS A 150 13.87 -15.48 3.47
C LYS A 150 14.48 -15.86 2.12
N ARG A 151 14.30 -15.05 1.07
CA ARG A 151 14.94 -15.31 -0.22
C ARG A 151 16.43 -14.97 -0.07
N LYS A 152 17.28 -16.00 -0.12
CA LYS A 152 18.73 -15.79 -0.26
C LYS A 152 18.98 -14.92 -1.50
N ALA A 153 19.76 -13.86 -1.35
CA ALA A 153 20.37 -13.19 -2.50
C ALA A 153 21.17 -14.27 -3.24
N ARG A 154 20.89 -14.44 -4.54
CA ARG A 154 21.74 -15.23 -5.43
C ARG A 154 22.95 -14.40 -5.81
#